data_AF-A0A1M4M8K8-F1
#
_entry.id   AF-A0A1M4M8K8-F1
#
_cell.length_a   1.000
_cell.length_b   1.000
_cell.length_c   1.000
_cell.angle_alpha   90.00
_cell.angle_beta   90.00
_cell.angle_gamma   90.00
#
_symmetry.space_group_name_H-M   'P 1'
#
loop_
_entity.id
_entity.type
_entity.pdbx_description
1 polymer ?
#
loop_
_entity_poly.entity_id
_entity_poly.type
_entity_poly.pdbx_seq_one_letter_code
_entity_poly.pdbx_strand_id
1 'polypeptide(L)'
;MDLVYRGKTKDVYKLENGNYLLKFKDDVTGTDGVFDPGANTVGLSIEGAGKAGLRLTKFFFEKLNDMNIPTHYVDADIENNSKVDRGTFRMSCAKEYK
;
A
#
# COMPACT_ATOMS: atom_id res chain seq x y z
N MET A 1 -12.99 10.98 -5.32
CA MET A 1 -11.76 10.36 -4.79
C MET A 1 -10.63 11.34 -4.99
N ASP A 2 -9.89 11.67 -3.94
CA ASP A 2 -8.85 12.70 -4.02
C ASP A 2 -7.48 12.09 -3.79
N LEU A 3 -6.51 12.33 -4.68
CA LEU A 3 -5.13 11.87 -4.46
C LEU A 3 -4.51 12.67 -3.31
N VAL A 4 -4.17 11.98 -2.21
CA VAL A 4 -3.58 12.60 -1.01
C VAL A 4 -2.06 12.52 -1.06
N TYR A 5 -1.53 11.40 -1.55
CA TYR A 5 -0.10 11.18 -1.57
C TYR A 5 0.27 10.23 -2.71
N ARG A 6 1.32 10.60 -3.46
CA ARG A 6 1.93 9.74 -4.48
C ARG A 6 3.22 9.19 -3.90
N GLY A 7 3.21 7.92 -3.51
CA GLY A 7 4.37 7.21 -3.00
C GLY A 7 5.14 6.48 -4.11
N LYS A 8 6.30 5.93 -3.73
CA LYS A 8 7.17 5.15 -4.62
C LYS A 8 6.45 3.92 -5.16
N THR A 9 5.87 3.12 -4.25
CA THR A 9 5.23 1.83 -4.57
C THR A 9 3.71 1.83 -4.40
N LYS A 10 3.13 2.92 -3.86
CA LYS A 10 1.69 3.05 -3.64
C LYS A 10 1.20 4.48 -3.82
N ASP A 11 0.03 4.64 -4.39
CA ASP A 11 -0.72 5.90 -4.39
C ASP A 11 -1.84 5.84 -3.36
N VAL A 12 -2.01 6.91 -2.58
CA VAL A 12 -2.99 7.01 -1.50
C VAL A 12 -4.06 8.00 -1.90
N TYR A 13 -5.30 7.54 -1.97
CA TYR A 13 -6.48 8.33 -2.27
C TYR A 13 -7.38 8.43 -1.05
N LYS A 14 -8.02 9.57 -0.83
CA LYS A 14 -9.09 9.73 0.14
C LYS A 14 -10.43 9.44 -0.51
N LEU A 15 -11.23 8.62 0.16
CA LEU A 15 -12.61 8.32 -0.19
C LEU A 15 -13.55 9.28 0.57
N GLU A 16 -14.73 9.51 0.01
CA GLU A 16 -15.74 10.43 0.58
C GLU A 16 -16.25 9.97 1.95
N ASN A 17 -16.26 8.66 2.20
CA ASN A 17 -16.61 8.07 3.49
C ASN A 17 -15.53 8.23 4.58
N GLY A 18 -14.44 8.95 4.30
CA GLY A 18 -13.35 9.17 5.23
C GLY A 18 -12.29 8.06 5.26
N ASN A 19 -12.48 6.96 4.53
CA ASN A 19 -11.47 5.91 4.37
C ASN A 19 -10.42 6.30 3.32
N TYR A 20 -9.34 5.52 3.27
CA TYR A 20 -8.28 5.67 2.30
C TYR A 20 -8.24 4.47 1.36
N LEU A 21 -8.00 4.73 0.08
CA LEU A 21 -7.74 3.71 -0.94
C LEU A 21 -6.25 3.77 -1.29
N LEU A 22 -5.55 2.67 -1.08
CA LEU A 22 -4.15 2.51 -1.43
C LEU A 22 -4.07 1.69 -2.71
N LYS A 23 -3.61 2.29 -3.80
CA LYS A 23 -3.32 1.59 -5.06
C LYS A 23 -1.86 1.17 -5.11
N PHE A 24 -1.62 -0.11 -5.33
CA PHE A 24 -0.29 -0.71 -5.38
C PHE A 24 0.22 -0.60 -6.82
N LYS A 25 1.47 -0.15 -6.96
CA LYS A 25 2.16 -0.08 -8.25
C LYS A 25 3.05 -1.31 -8.43
N ASP A 26 3.37 -1.58 -9.69
CA ASP A 26 4.37 -2.56 -10.08
C ASP A 26 5.80 -1.98 -10.05
N ASP A 27 5.91 -0.69 -9.74
CA ASP A 27 7.16 0.01 -9.54
C ASP A 27 7.91 -0.53 -8.32
N VAL A 28 9.14 -0.93 -8.55
CA VAL A 28 10.07 -1.39 -7.52
C VAL A 28 11.23 -0.43 -7.39
N THR A 29 11.76 -0.31 -6.18
CA THR A 29 12.91 0.55 -5.93
C THR A 29 14.19 -0.11 -6.40
N GLY A 30 15.14 0.69 -6.85
CA GLY A 30 16.44 0.21 -7.30
C GLY A 30 17.44 1.34 -7.48
N THR A 31 18.72 0.97 -7.46
CA THR A 31 19.86 1.85 -7.73
C THR A 31 20.59 1.29 -8.95
N ASP A 32 20.86 2.15 -9.94
CA ASP A 32 21.60 1.78 -11.17
C ASP A 32 21.04 0.56 -11.93
N GLY A 33 19.70 0.41 -11.94
CA GLY A 33 19.02 -0.69 -12.63
C GLY A 33 19.09 -2.04 -11.91
N VAL A 34 19.64 -2.09 -10.70
CA VAL A 34 19.61 -3.27 -9.82
C VAL A 34 18.45 -3.12 -8.82
N PHE A 35 17.65 -4.18 -8.68
CA PHE A 35 16.56 -4.23 -7.71
C PHE A 35 17.12 -4.06 -6.29
N ASP A 36 16.70 -3.00 -5.61
CA ASP A 36 17.07 -2.69 -4.24
C ASP A 36 15.82 -2.23 -3.48
N PRO A 37 15.24 -3.07 -2.60
CA PRO A 37 14.03 -2.75 -1.86
C PRO A 37 14.23 -1.60 -0.84
N GLY A 38 15.47 -1.20 -0.56
CA GLY A 38 15.82 -0.08 0.31
C GLY A 38 16.06 1.24 -0.43
N ALA A 39 16.12 1.23 -1.76
CA ALA A 39 16.45 2.43 -2.52
C ALA A 39 15.37 3.52 -2.46
N ASN A 40 15.81 4.77 -2.58
CA ASN A 40 14.94 5.94 -2.60
C ASN A 40 14.41 6.31 -3.99
N THR A 41 14.91 5.63 -5.01
CA THR A 41 14.55 5.80 -6.42
C THR A 41 13.77 4.60 -6.92
N VAL A 42 12.80 4.85 -7.80
CA VAL A 42 12.17 3.79 -8.60
C VAL A 42 13.22 3.34 -9.63
N GLY A 43 13.63 2.09 -9.52
CA GLY A 43 14.72 1.56 -10.35
C GLY A 43 14.22 0.73 -11.53
N LEU A 44 13.11 0.01 -11.35
CA LEU A 44 12.53 -0.90 -12.33
C LEU A 44 11.00 -1.00 -12.11
N SER A 45 10.27 -1.53 -13.09
CA SER A 45 8.87 -1.93 -12.93
C SER A 45 8.77 -3.42 -13.20
N ILE A 46 8.20 -4.19 -12.27
CA ILE A 46 8.02 -5.63 -12.39
C ILE A 46 6.52 -5.90 -12.41
N GLU A 47 6.02 -6.33 -13.57
CA GLU A 47 4.60 -6.63 -13.74
C GLU A 47 4.10 -7.62 -12.67
N GLY A 48 3.03 -7.24 -11.99
CA GLY A 48 2.42 -8.07 -10.94
C GLY A 48 3.11 -7.99 -9.57
N ALA A 49 4.15 -7.19 -9.39
CA ALA A 49 4.74 -6.94 -8.07
C ALA A 49 3.74 -6.29 -7.11
N GLY A 50 2.91 -5.37 -7.61
CA GLY A 50 1.82 -4.76 -6.84
C GLY A 50 0.78 -5.80 -6.41
N LYS A 51 0.37 -6.70 -7.33
CA LYS A 51 -0.56 -7.81 -7.07
C LYS A 51 -0.02 -8.76 -6.00
N ALA A 52 1.25 -9.16 -6.13
CA ALA A 52 1.90 -10.06 -5.18
C ALA A 52 2.00 -9.42 -3.79
N GLY A 53 2.40 -8.15 -3.72
CA GLY A 53 2.45 -7.39 -2.47
C GLY A 53 1.08 -7.24 -1.82
N LEU A 54 0.03 -7.02 -2.61
CA LEU A 54 -1.34 -6.91 -2.11
C LEU A 54 -1.88 -8.24 -1.58
N ARG A 55 -1.62 -9.36 -2.27
CA ARG A 55 -2.01 -10.70 -1.80
C ARG A 55 -1.39 -11.04 -0.44
N LEU A 56 -0.09 -10.75 -0.29
CA LEU A 56 0.61 -10.98 0.98
C LEU A 56 0.07 -10.08 2.09
N THR A 57 -0.17 -8.80 1.76
CA THR A 57 -0.78 -7.84 2.67
C THR A 57 -2.14 -8.35 3.15
N LYS A 58 -3.05 -8.71 2.24
CA LYS A 58 -4.38 -9.26 2.55
C LYS A 58 -4.27 -10.43 3.52
N PHE A 59 -3.45 -11.43 3.20
CA PHE A 59 -3.27 -12.63 4.02
C PHE A 59 -2.86 -12.33 5.47
N PHE A 60 -1.88 -11.45 5.70
CA PHE A 60 -1.46 -11.11 7.06
C PHE A 60 -2.49 -10.26 7.80
N PHE A 61 -3.10 -9.28 7.14
CA PHE A 61 -4.10 -8.43 7.78
C PHE A 61 -5.37 -9.20 8.16
N GLU A 62 -5.81 -10.16 7.33
CA GLU A 62 -6.91 -11.07 7.67
C GLU A 62 -6.57 -11.91 8.89
N LYS A 63 -5.38 -12.53 8.92
CA LYS A 63 -4.92 -13.29 10.10
C LYS A 63 -4.85 -12.45 11.38
N LEU A 64 -4.38 -11.21 11.29
CA LEU A 64 -4.32 -10.30 12.44
C LEU A 64 -5.73 -9.94 12.92
N ASN A 65 -6.66 -9.70 11.99
CA ASN A 65 -8.05 -9.44 12.33
C ASN A 65 -8.73 -10.66 12.98
N ASP A 66 -8.44 -11.88 12.52
CA ASP A 66 -8.92 -13.13 13.14
C ASP A 66 -8.41 -13.31 14.57
N MET A 67 -7.24 -12.75 14.88
CA MET A 67 -6.67 -12.70 16.22
C MET A 67 -7.21 -11.53 17.06
N ASN A 68 -8.21 -10.79 16.58
CA ASN A 68 -8.73 -9.56 17.17
C ASN A 68 -7.66 -8.47 17.41
N ILE A 69 -6.57 -8.47 16.63
CA ILE A 69 -5.56 -7.41 16.66
C ILE A 69 -6.10 -6.24 15.83
N PRO A 70 -6.24 -5.04 16.41
CA PRO A 70 -6.81 -3.91 15.70
C PRO A 70 -5.88 -3.46 14.56
N THR A 71 -6.40 -3.47 13.35
CA THR A 71 -5.68 -3.00 12.15
C THR A 71 -6.44 -1.89 11.43
N HIS A 72 -5.74 -1.15 10.58
CA HIS A 72 -6.35 -0.18 9.69
C HIS A 72 -7.02 -0.85 8.46
N TYR A 73 -6.81 -2.15 8.22
CA TYR A 73 -7.34 -2.83 7.05
C TYR A 73 -8.87 -2.96 7.09
N VAL A 74 -9.50 -2.75 5.93
CA VAL A 74 -10.94 -2.98 5.72
C VAL A 74 -11.15 -4.07 4.68
N ASP A 75 -10.59 -3.89 3.47
CA ASP A 75 -10.74 -4.84 2.38
C ASP A 75 -9.62 -4.67 1.33
N ALA A 76 -9.42 -5.67 0.47
CA ALA A 76 -8.49 -5.63 -0.66
C ALA A 76 -9.09 -6.25 -1.93
N ASP A 77 -9.00 -5.48 -3.02
CA ASP A 77 -9.36 -5.86 -4.38
C ASP A 77 -8.08 -6.16 -5.18
N ILE A 78 -7.87 -7.45 -5.44
CA ILE A 78 -6.68 -7.96 -6.13
C ILE A 78 -6.71 -7.64 -7.63
N GLU A 79 -7.88 -7.55 -8.24
CA GLU A 79 -8.03 -7.22 -9.67
C GLU A 79 -7.62 -5.77 -9.92
N ASN A 80 -8.11 -4.88 -9.05
CA ASN A 80 -7.84 -3.44 -9.15
C ASN A 80 -6.56 -2.98 -8.43
N ASN A 81 -5.75 -3.92 -7.92
CA ASN A 81 -4.52 -3.61 -7.18
C ASN A 81 -4.73 -2.59 -6.05
N SER A 82 -5.84 -2.72 -5.33
CA SER A 82 -6.24 -1.70 -4.37
C SER A 82 -6.63 -2.28 -3.01
N LYS A 83 -6.31 -1.52 -1.96
CA LYS A 83 -6.65 -1.84 -0.58
C LYS A 83 -7.39 -0.66 0.03
N VAL A 84 -8.43 -0.93 0.82
CA VAL A 84 -9.14 0.09 1.60
C VAL A 84 -8.70 0.02 3.05
N ASP A 85 -8.31 1.18 3.57
CA ASP A 85 -7.90 1.38 4.95
C ASP A 85 -8.83 2.36 5.67
N ARG A 86 -9.13 2.05 6.94
CA ARG A 86 -9.97 2.85 7.83
C ARG A 86 -9.27 4.15 8.18
N GLY A 87 -9.89 5.28 7.85
CA GLY A 87 -9.29 6.60 8.08
C GLY A 87 -9.22 7.04 9.54
N THR A 88 -9.97 6.38 10.44
CA THR A 88 -9.92 6.64 11.88
C THR A 88 -8.67 6.07 12.55
N PHE A 89 -7.97 5.14 11.90
CA PHE A 89 -6.68 4.66 12.38
C PHE A 89 -5.65 5.74 12.06
N ARG A 90 -5.06 6.35 13.09
CA ARG A 90 -4.08 7.43 12.93
C ARG A 90 -2.94 6.92 12.02
N MET A 91 -2.89 7.37 10.76
CA MET A 91 -1.76 7.10 9.85
C MET A 91 -0.54 7.91 10.33
N SER A 92 -0.03 7.64 11.53
CA SER A 92 1.25 8.19 11.98
C SER A 92 2.41 7.63 11.17
N CYS A 93 2.34 6.36 10.73
CA CYS A 93 3.41 5.71 9.96
C CYS A 93 3.77 6.38 8.63
N ALA A 94 2.85 7.11 7.98
CA ALA A 94 3.12 7.70 6.67
C ALA A 94 3.79 9.09 6.73
N LYS A 95 3.83 9.74 7.90
CA LYS A 95 4.33 11.12 8.04
C LYS A 95 5.70 11.24 8.69
N GLU A 96 6.25 10.17 9.26
CA GLU A 96 7.45 10.22 10.09
C GLU A 96 8.77 9.91 9.38
N TYR A 97 8.76 9.71 8.05
CA TYR A 97 10.00 9.63 7.26
C TYR A 97 10.11 10.83 6.33
N LYS A 98 10.59 11.95 6.89
CA LYS A 98 11.21 13.06 6.15
C LYS A 98 12.69 13.09 6.46
#